data_AF-A0A7W1LY19-F1
#
_entry.id   AF-A0A7W1LY19-F1
#
_cell.length_a   1.000
_cell.length_b   1.000
_cell.length_c   1.000
_cell.angle_alpha   90.00
_cell.angle_beta   90.00
_cell.angle_gamma   90.00
#
_symmetry.space_group_name_H-M   'P 1'
#
loop_
_entity.id
_entity.type
_entity.pdbx_description
1 polymer ?
#
loop_
_entity_poly.entity_id
_entity_poly.type
_entity_poly.pdbx_seq_one_letter_code
_entity_poly.pdbx_strand_id
1 'polypeptide(L)' 'MLERLTNSDGIETALRRIRGLIESHAEWFYALSGDATASLLALRNSEIDLHLAQGRLIFSCWTEKGMRSWRVHAWE' A
#
# COMPACT_ATOMS: atom_id res chain seq x y z
N MET A 1 7.85 11.49 -13.83
CA MET A 1 6.65 12.36 -13.76
C MET A 1 5.49 11.49 -13.31
N LEU A 2 4.83 11.84 -12.20
CA LEU A 2 3.71 11.07 -11.66
C LEU A 2 2.46 11.21 -12.54
N GLU A 3 1.91 10.10 -13.00
CA GLU A 3 0.68 10.05 -13.81
C GLU A 3 -0.54 9.86 -12.92
N ARG A 4 -1.61 10.64 -13.13
CA ARG A 4 -2.84 10.52 -12.35
C ARG A 4 -3.58 9.23 -12.70
N LEU A 5 -3.98 8.48 -11.67
CA LEU A 5 -4.75 7.24 -11.81
C LEU A 5 -6.24 7.55 -11.97
N THR A 6 -6.64 7.95 -13.18
CA THR A 6 -8.03 8.28 -13.54
C THR A 6 -8.64 7.37 -14.60
N ASN A 7 -7.84 6.60 -15.33
CA ASN A 7 -8.28 5.64 -16.34
C ASN A 7 -7.91 4.20 -15.95
N SER A 8 -8.59 3.22 -16.54
CA SER A 8 -8.42 1.80 -16.23
C SER A 8 -7.00 1.30 -16.47
N ASP A 9 -6.39 1.67 -17.58
CA ASP A 9 -5.13 1.10 -18.04
C ASP A 9 -3.96 1.57 -17.17
N GLY A 10 -3.97 2.85 -16.79
CA GLY A 10 -3.03 3.42 -15.83
C GLY A 10 -3.21 2.82 -14.44
N ILE A 11 -4.45 2.60 -14.01
CA ILE A 11 -4.76 1.92 -12.73
C ILE A 11 -4.22 0.48 -12.72
N GLU A 12 -4.44 -0.29 -13.78
CA GLU A 12 -3.98 -1.68 -13.87
C GLU A 12 -2.45 -1.78 -13.94
N THR A 13 -1.82 -0.88 -14.71
CA THR A 13 -0.36 -0.80 -14.80
C THR A 13 0.25 -0.46 -13.45
N ALA A 14 -0.31 0.54 -12.74
CA ALA A 14 0.12 0.91 -11.40
C ALA A 14 -0.10 -0.23 -10.40
N LEU A 15 -1.26 -0.89 -10.43
CA LEU A 15 -1.56 -2.04 -9.58
C LEU A 15 -0.48 -3.12 -9.71
N ARG A 16 -0.13 -3.48 -10.94
CA ARG A 16 0.88 -4.52 -11.23
C ARG A 16 2.26 -4.14 -10.72
N ARG A 17 2.70 -2.90 -10.97
CA ARG A 17 4.02 -2.40 -10.56
C ARG A 17 4.14 -2.30 -9.05
N ILE A 18 3.16 -1.67 -8.40
CA ILE A 18 3.17 -1.50 -6.94
C ILE A 18 3.10 -2.87 -6.25
N ARG A 19 2.28 -3.79 -6.76
CA ARG A 19 2.22 -5.17 -6.24
C ARG A 19 3.58 -5.87 -6.31
N GLY A 20 4.27 -5.78 -7.44
CA GLY A 20 5.62 -6.36 -7.57
C GLY A 20 6.64 -5.75 -6.61
N LEU A 21 6.55 -4.45 -6.33
CA LEU A 21 7.37 -3.79 -5.33
C LEU A 21 7.05 -4.28 -3.91
N ILE A 22 5.77 -4.39 -3.54
CA ILE A 22 5.36 -4.89 -2.23
C ILE A 22 5.86 -6.32 -2.04
N GLU A 23 5.63 -7.20 -3.01
CA GLU A 23 6.03 -8.60 -2.95
C GLU A 23 7.55 -8.77 -2.77
N SER A 24 8.34 -7.91 -3.43
CA SER A 24 9.81 -7.95 -3.40
C SER A 24 10.42 -7.22 -2.20
N HIS A 25 9.72 -6.23 -1.64
CA HIS A 25 10.27 -5.27 -0.69
C HIS A 25 9.30 -4.89 0.45
N ALA A 26 8.60 -5.89 1.01
CA ALA A 26 7.69 -5.65 2.14
C ALA A 26 8.40 -4.98 3.33
N GLU A 27 9.70 -5.22 3.50
CA GLU A 27 10.55 -4.61 4.53
C GLU A 27 10.71 -3.08 4.42
N TRP A 28 10.25 -2.46 3.34
CA TRP A 28 10.20 -0.99 3.23
C TRP A 28 9.02 -0.37 3.97
N PHE A 29 8.00 -1.17 4.31
CA PHE A 29 6.79 -0.68 4.92
C PHE A 29 6.81 -0.91 6.42
N TYR A 30 6.61 0.17 7.17
CA TYR A 30 6.61 0.14 8.63
C TYR A 30 5.31 0.72 9.20
N ALA A 31 4.87 0.18 10.32
CA ALA A 31 3.84 0.76 11.14
C ALA A 31 4.39 1.10 12.53
N LEU A 32 3.82 2.14 13.15
CA LEU A 32 4.11 2.47 14.54
C LEU A 32 3.57 1.35 15.44
N SER A 33 4.44 0.74 16.24
CA SER A 33 4.00 -0.04 17.40
C SER A 33 3.34 0.93 18.38
N GLY A 34 2.12 0.61 18.79
CA GLY A 34 1.35 1.49 19.67
C GLY A 34 1.74 1.35 21.14
N ASP A 35 3.02 1.14 21.44
CA ASP A 35 3.63 1.21 22.77
C ASP A 35 4.29 2.59 22.99
N ALA A 36 4.54 2.93 24.26
CA ALA A 36 5.03 4.25 24.67
C ALA A 36 6.41 4.61 24.09
N THR A 37 7.16 3.61 23.65
CA THR A 37 8.40 3.72 22.88
C THR A 37 8.07 3.50 21.42
N ALA A 38 7.68 4.55 20.70
CA ALA A 38 7.31 4.55 19.28
C ALA A 38 8.32 3.80 18.41
N SER A 39 8.18 2.47 18.33
CA SER A 39 9.06 1.61 17.57
C SER A 39 8.40 1.34 16.22
N LEU A 40 9.21 1.32 15.16
CA LEU A 40 8.70 0.99 13.84
C LEU A 40 8.79 -0.52 13.65
N LEU A 41 7.66 -1.16 13.38
CA LEU A 41 7.60 -2.57 13.04
C LEU A 41 7.47 -2.70 11.53
N ALA A 42 8.41 -3.44 10.92
CA ALA A 42 8.32 -3.82 9.51
C ALA A 42 7.08 -4.69 9.30
N LEU A 43 6.30 -4.37 8.28
CA LEU A 43 5.13 -5.14 7.89
C LEU A 43 5.54 -6.38 7.09
N ARG A 44 4.79 -7.46 7.28
CA ARG A 44 4.89 -8.66 6.45
C ARG A 44 4.10 -8.47 5.17
N ASN A 45 4.43 -9.23 4.13
CA ASN A 45 3.63 -9.29 2.90
C ASN A 45 2.15 -9.60 3.18
N SER A 46 1.89 -10.49 4.13
CA SER A 46 0.54 -10.84 4.58
C SER A 46 -0.12 -9.79 5.48
N GLU A 47 0.44 -8.59 5.61
CA GLU A 47 -0.11 -7.46 6.37
C GLU A 47 -0.35 -6.25 5.48
N ILE A 48 -0.02 -6.36 4.20
CA ILE A 48 -0.15 -5.34 3.18
C ILE A 48 -1.09 -5.88 2.10
N ASP A 49 -2.05 -5.07 1.69
CA ASP A 49 -2.93 -5.40 0.57
C ASP A 49 -3.07 -4.21 -0.38
N LEU A 50 -3.21 -4.55 -1.66
CA LEU A 50 -3.35 -3.60 -2.75
C LEU A 50 -4.45 -4.10 -3.69
N HIS A 51 -5.60 -3.43 -3.67
CA HIS A 51 -6.79 -3.86 -4.40
C HIS A 51 -7.49 -2.70 -5.12
N LEU A 52 -8.41 -3.06 -6.02
CA LEU A 52 -9.27 -2.11 -6.71
C LEU A 52 -10.64 -2.06 -6.04
N ALA A 53 -11.10 -0.86 -5.71
CA ALA A 53 -12.44 -0.61 -5.21
C ALA A 53 -13.06 0.58 -5.96
N GLN A 54 -14.21 0.38 -6.59
CA GLN A 54 -14.94 1.43 -7.32
C GLN A 54 -14.06 2.20 -8.33
N GLY A 55 -13.21 1.49 -9.08
CA GLY A 55 -12.29 2.10 -10.05
C GLY A 55 -11.17 2.92 -9.41
N ARG A 56 -10.78 2.62 -8.17
CA ARG A 56 -9.71 3.30 -7.45
C ARG A 56 -8.74 2.28 -6.90
N LEU A 57 -7.45 2.59 -6.98
CA LEU A 57 -6.40 1.79 -6.37
C LEU A 57 -6.30 2.13 -4.88
N ILE A 58 -6.52 1.12 -4.04
CA ILE A 58 -6.47 1.24 -2.58
C ILE A 58 -5.30 0.42 -2.08
N PHE A 59 -4.43 1.08 -1.32
CA PHE A 59 -3.38 0.45 -0.54
C PHE A 59 -3.84 0.39 0.91
N SER A 60 -3.67 -0.76 1.55
CA SER A 60 -4.03 -0.93 2.96
C SER A 60 -3.03 -1.79 3.70
N CYS A 61 -2.93 -1.57 5.00
CA CYS A 61 -2.23 -2.48 5.89
C CYS A 61 -3.03 -2.74 7.17
N TRP A 62 -2.79 -3.87 7.80
CA TRP A 62 -3.35 -4.21 9.10
C TRP A 62 -2.25 -4.52 10.10
N THR A 63 -2.45 -4.05 11.32
CA THR A 63 -1.62 -4.36 12.48
C THR A 63 -2.52 -4.71 13.66
N GLU A 64 -1.92 -5.06 14.79
CA GLU A 64 -2.65 -5.27 16.04
C GLU A 64 -3.47 -4.05 16.50
N LYS A 65 -3.16 -2.85 15.99
CA LYS A 65 -3.88 -1.60 16.30
C LYS A 65 -5.01 -1.32 15.31
N GLY A 66 -5.21 -2.17 14.31
CA GLY A 66 -6.28 -2.08 13.32
C GLY A 66 -5.77 -1.87 11.90
N MET A 67 -6.69 -1.45 11.03
CA MET A 67 -6.44 -1.28 9.60
C MET A 67 -6.24 0.20 9.24
N ARG A 68 -5.29 0.48 8.35
CA ARG A 68 -5.17 1.77 7.67
C ARG A 68 -5.28 1.56 6.17
N SER A 69 -5.95 2.49 5.49
CA SER A 69 -6.14 2.45 4.05
C SER A 69 -5.94 3.81 3.43
N TRP A 70 -5.29 3.85 2.28
CA TRP A 70 -5.01 5.03 1.49
C TRP A 70 -5.46 4.81 0.06
N ARG A 71 -5.98 5.88 -0.55
CA ARG A 71 -6.20 5.91 -2.00
C ARG A 71 -4.92 6.34 -2.69
N VAL A 72 -4.46 5.55 -3.66
CA VAL A 72 -3.36 5.93 -4.54
C VAL A 72 -3.91 6.82 -5.65
N HIS A 73 -3.41 8.05 -5.73
CA HIS A 73 -3.92 9.07 -6.67
C HIS A 73 -3.09 9.20 -7.95
N ALA A 74 -1.80 8.87 -7.89
CA ALA A 74 -0.88 8.95 -9.01
C ALA A 74 0.28 7.95 -8.83
N TRP A 75 0.91 7.52 -9.93
CA TRP A 75 2.02 6.57 -9.93
C TRP A 75 2.95 6.78 -11.16
N GLU A 76 4.19 6.29 -11.12
CA GLU A 76 5.20 6.37 -12.19
C GLU A 76 5.76 5.00 -12.61
#